data_AF-A0A7C3FM69-F1
#
_entry.id   AF-A0A7C3FM69-F1
#
_cell.length_a   1.000
_cell.length_b   1.000
_cell.length_c   1.000
_cell.angle_alpha   90.00
_cell.angle_beta   90.00
_cell.angle_gamma   90.00
#
_symmetry.space_group_name_H-M   'P 1'
#
loop_
_entity.id
_entity.type
_entity.pdbx_description
1 polymer ?
#
loop_
_entity_poly.entity_id
_entity_poly.type
_entity_poly.pdbx_seq_one_letter_code
_entity_poly.pdbx_strand_id
1 'polypeptide(L)'
;MIRYLTLLILFLSALLLAGCARQGATITWETASEMETAGFNLYRSESPDGPWVKINDALIPPSEDPVRGGRYAFKDVGAEPGKTYYYQLEEVELSGKTTRFPPIEMQSGSRLPPWPWWVVGAAVAVGAGWLLGSVFR
;
A
#
# COMPACT_ATOMS: atom_id res chain seq x y z
N MET A 1 23.76 -38.14 -1.67
CA MET A 1 23.59 -37.01 -0.73
C MET A 1 23.26 -35.67 -1.41
N ILE A 2 23.76 -35.38 -2.62
CA ILE A 2 23.58 -34.08 -3.31
C ILE A 2 22.20 -33.87 -3.99
N ARG A 3 21.47 -34.95 -4.33
CA ARG A 3 20.18 -34.86 -5.06
C ARG A 3 19.00 -34.32 -4.24
N TYR A 4 19.05 -34.40 -2.91
CA TYR A 4 18.02 -33.82 -2.04
C TYR A 4 18.27 -32.34 -1.77
N LEU A 5 19.53 -31.91 -1.84
CA LEU A 5 19.94 -30.53 -1.59
C LEU A 5 19.50 -29.59 -2.73
N THR A 6 19.55 -30.05 -3.98
CA THR A 6 19.07 -29.27 -5.15
C THR A 6 17.55 -29.14 -5.20
N LEU A 7 16.81 -30.19 -4.84
CA LEU A 7 15.34 -30.13 -4.71
C LEU A 7 14.90 -29.25 -3.55
N LEU A 8 15.62 -29.28 -2.41
CA LEU A 8 15.37 -28.39 -1.27
C LEU A 8 15.62 -26.91 -1.61
N ILE A 9 16.68 -26.61 -2.38
CA ILE A 9 16.98 -25.25 -2.84
C ILE A 9 15.95 -24.74 -3.85
N LEU A 10 15.43 -25.59 -4.74
CA LEU A 10 14.33 -25.25 -5.65
C LEU A 10 12.99 -25.08 -4.93
N PHE A 11 12.75 -25.85 -3.87
CA PHE A 11 11.56 -25.71 -3.02
C PHE A 11 11.63 -24.45 -2.15
N LEU A 12 12.80 -24.10 -1.59
CA LEU A 12 13.01 -22.87 -0.81
C LEU A 12 12.98 -21.61 -1.69
N SER A 13 13.49 -21.68 -2.92
CA SER A 13 13.46 -20.56 -3.88
C SER A 13 12.06 -20.31 -4.48
N ALA A 14 11.26 -21.37 -4.68
CA ALA A 14 9.85 -21.23 -5.02
C ALA A 14 9.02 -20.64 -3.85
N LEU A 15 9.39 -20.94 -2.60
CA LEU A 15 8.72 -20.39 -1.41
C LEU A 15 9.01 -18.88 -1.20
N LEU A 16 10.15 -18.39 -1.71
CA LEU A 16 10.55 -16.97 -1.67
C LEU A 16 9.88 -16.10 -2.75
N LEU A 17 9.21 -16.70 -3.75
CA LEU A 17 8.43 -15.96 -4.76
C LEU A 17 7.00 -15.63 -4.32
N ALA A 18 6.54 -16.15 -3.18
CA ALA A 18 5.18 -15.93 -2.67
C ALA A 18 5.07 -14.69 -1.74
N GLY A 19 5.96 -13.72 -1.87
CA GLY A 19 5.82 -12.41 -1.23
C GLY A 19 4.90 -11.51 -2.05
N CYS A 20 3.61 -11.82 -2.14
CA CYS A 20 2.61 -10.85 -2.63
C CYS A 20 2.45 -9.77 -1.56
N ALA A 21 3.43 -8.87 -1.44
CA ALA A 21 3.23 -7.61 -0.78
C ALA A 21 2.29 -6.81 -1.67
N ARG A 22 0.98 -7.05 -1.52
CA ARG A 22 -0.06 -6.19 -2.06
C ARG A 22 0.01 -4.87 -1.29
N GLN A 23 1.00 -4.04 -1.62
CA GLN A 23 1.17 -2.73 -1.04
C GLN A 23 0.12 -1.84 -1.70
N GLY A 24 -0.98 -1.64 -0.98
CA GLY A 24 -1.99 -0.66 -1.31
C GLY A 24 -1.64 0.69 -0.68
N ALA A 25 -2.36 1.71 -1.10
CA ALA A 25 -2.34 3.02 -0.49
C ALA A 25 -3.30 3.03 0.72
N THR A 26 -2.91 3.66 1.84
CA THR A 26 -3.81 3.88 2.97
C THR A 26 -4.10 5.37 3.09
N ILE A 27 -5.36 5.73 2.87
CA ILE A 27 -5.85 7.10 2.96
C ILE A 27 -6.43 7.29 4.34
N THR A 28 -6.00 8.32 5.06
CA THR A 28 -6.51 8.66 6.39
C THR A 28 -7.02 10.09 6.42
N TRP A 29 -8.16 10.31 7.07
CA TRP A 29 -8.71 11.63 7.31
C TRP A 29 -9.39 11.68 8.67
N GLU A 30 -9.62 12.88 9.17
CA GLU A 30 -10.36 13.14 10.39
C GLU A 30 -11.31 14.31 10.19
N THR A 31 -12.40 14.30 10.95
CA THR A 31 -13.45 15.32 10.92
C THR A 31 -13.65 15.87 12.33
N ALA A 32 -14.09 17.12 12.41
CA ALA A 32 -14.38 17.76 13.69
C ALA A 32 -15.86 17.61 14.12
N SER A 33 -16.77 17.51 13.16
CA SER A 33 -18.21 17.35 13.34
C SER A 33 -18.82 16.79 12.06
N GLU A 34 -19.89 16.03 12.20
CA GLU A 34 -20.57 15.25 11.14
C GLU A 34 -22.09 15.24 11.32
N MET A 35 -22.65 16.28 11.97
CA MET A 35 -24.07 16.34 12.35
C MET A 35 -25.05 16.18 11.19
N GLU A 36 -24.65 16.57 9.98
CA GLU A 36 -25.47 16.48 8.77
C GLU A 36 -24.86 15.53 7.73
N THR A 37 -23.85 14.76 8.11
CA THR A 37 -23.12 13.88 7.20
C THR A 37 -23.81 12.53 7.12
N ALA A 38 -24.19 12.12 5.90
CA ALA A 38 -24.65 10.77 5.59
C ALA A 38 -23.48 9.79 5.42
N GLY A 39 -22.31 10.29 5.04
CA GLY A 39 -21.08 9.51 4.92
C GLY A 39 -20.14 10.05 3.85
N PHE A 40 -19.18 9.22 3.42
CA PHE A 40 -18.08 9.63 2.56
C PHE A 40 -17.87 8.71 1.37
N ASN A 41 -17.45 9.29 0.25
CA ASN A 41 -16.87 8.58 -0.88
C ASN A 41 -15.41 8.99 -1.08
N LEU A 42 -14.63 8.06 -1.61
CA LEU A 42 -13.27 8.31 -2.04
C LEU A 42 -13.15 8.10 -3.53
N TYR A 43 -12.39 8.98 -4.17
CA TYR A 43 -12.05 8.91 -5.58
C TYR A 43 -10.54 8.86 -5.75
N ARG A 44 -10.10 8.22 -6.82
CA ARG A 44 -8.71 8.12 -7.23
C ARG A 44 -8.54 8.55 -8.69
N SER A 45 -7.43 9.18 -9.01
CA SER A 45 -7.00 9.52 -10.36
C SER A 45 -5.49 9.30 -10.52
N GLU A 46 -5.03 9.09 -11.75
CA GLU A 46 -3.61 9.10 -12.12
C GLU A 46 -3.10 10.51 -12.49
N SER A 47 -4.00 11.50 -12.52
CA SER A 47 -3.74 12.91 -12.84
C SER A 47 -4.45 13.85 -11.85
N PRO A 48 -3.90 15.03 -11.53
CA PRO A 48 -4.51 15.96 -10.57
C PRO A 48 -5.90 16.45 -11.00
N ASP A 49 -6.19 16.47 -12.31
CA ASP A 49 -7.46 16.97 -12.86
C ASP A 49 -8.47 15.86 -13.17
N GLY A 50 -8.12 14.60 -12.90
CA GLY A 50 -8.92 13.44 -13.29
C GLY A 50 -8.42 12.76 -14.58
N PRO A 51 -9.16 11.76 -15.10
CA PRO A 51 -10.48 11.35 -14.67
C PRO A 51 -10.50 10.67 -13.29
N TRP A 52 -11.56 10.95 -12.53
CA TRP A 52 -11.75 10.42 -11.18
C TRP A 52 -12.56 9.12 -11.19
N VAL A 53 -12.08 8.10 -10.50
CA VAL A 53 -12.75 6.82 -10.30
C VAL A 53 -13.09 6.65 -8.83
N LYS A 54 -14.36 6.36 -8.51
CA LYS A 54 -14.77 6.04 -7.14
C LYS A 54 -14.16 4.70 -6.72
N ILE A 55 -13.56 4.63 -5.53
CA ILE A 55 -12.81 3.44 -5.08
C ILE A 55 -13.45 2.69 -3.92
N ASN A 56 -14.49 3.25 -3.27
CA ASN A 56 -15.28 2.56 -2.25
C ASN A 56 -16.59 2.00 -2.85
N ASP A 57 -16.93 0.75 -2.51
CA ASP A 57 -18.16 0.11 -3.02
C ASP A 57 -19.42 0.67 -2.35
N ALA A 58 -19.37 0.82 -1.03
CA ALA A 58 -20.45 1.38 -0.22
C ALA A 58 -20.03 2.72 0.38
N LEU A 59 -21.01 3.58 0.67
CA LEU A 59 -20.79 4.83 1.38
C LEU A 59 -20.12 4.54 2.72
N ILE A 60 -19.03 5.23 3.02
CA ILE A 60 -18.32 5.06 4.28
C ILE A 60 -19.14 5.81 5.34
N PRO A 61 -19.64 5.12 6.38
CA PRO A 61 -20.54 5.73 7.35
C PRO A 61 -19.82 6.83 8.15
N PRO A 62 -20.57 7.82 8.66
CA PRO A 62 -20.05 8.79 9.60
C PRO A 62 -19.76 8.12 10.96
N SER A 63 -19.18 8.89 11.85
CA SER A 63 -18.88 8.57 13.23
C SER A 63 -20.16 8.27 14.02
N GLU A 64 -20.03 7.38 14.99
CA GLU A 64 -21.09 7.09 15.97
C GLU A 64 -21.40 8.31 16.87
N ASP A 65 -20.43 9.22 17.03
CA ASP A 65 -20.60 10.51 17.71
C ASP A 65 -20.39 11.67 16.72
N PRO A 66 -21.44 12.08 15.99
CA PRO A 66 -21.30 13.10 14.96
C PRO A 66 -21.03 14.51 15.53
N VAL A 67 -21.11 14.73 16.85
CA VAL A 67 -20.72 16.02 17.46
C VAL A 67 -19.20 16.13 17.54
N ARG A 68 -18.49 15.00 17.70
CA ARG A 68 -17.03 14.94 17.80
C ARG A 68 -16.34 14.57 16.50
N GLY A 69 -17.10 14.16 15.48
CA GLY A 69 -16.55 13.64 14.24
C GLY A 69 -15.85 12.30 14.43
N GLY A 70 -15.03 11.92 13.46
CA GLY A 70 -14.41 10.60 13.36
C GLY A 70 -12.99 10.64 12.81
N ARG A 71 -12.30 9.51 12.97
CA ARG A 71 -10.97 9.26 12.38
C ARG A 71 -11.08 8.00 11.53
N TYR A 72 -10.64 8.13 10.28
CA TYR A 72 -10.92 7.12 9.26
C TYR A 72 -9.64 6.64 8.60
N ALA A 73 -9.72 5.41 8.10
CA ALA A 73 -8.70 4.82 7.24
C ALA A 73 -9.37 4.00 6.14
N PHE A 74 -8.96 4.23 4.90
CA PHE A 74 -9.40 3.46 3.74
C PHE A 74 -8.18 2.87 3.02
N LYS A 75 -8.21 1.57 2.74
CA LYS A 75 -7.12 0.88 2.05
C LYS A 75 -7.47 0.70 0.57
N ASP A 76 -6.79 1.44 -0.29
CA ASP A 76 -6.82 1.21 -1.73
C ASP A 76 -5.90 0.02 -2.09
N VAL A 77 -6.51 -1.16 -2.15
CA VAL A 77 -5.84 -2.42 -2.54
C VAL A 77 -5.53 -2.53 -4.04
N GLY A 78 -6.02 -1.59 -4.84
CA GLY A 78 -5.78 -1.51 -6.28
C GLY A 78 -4.70 -0.51 -6.66
N ALA A 79 -4.14 0.26 -5.71
CA ALA A 79 -3.00 1.13 -5.97
C ALA A 79 -1.76 0.28 -6.23
N GLU A 80 -1.10 0.52 -7.35
CA GLU A 80 0.15 -0.18 -7.67
C GLU A 80 1.35 0.47 -6.97
N PRO A 81 2.29 -0.33 -6.42
CA PRO A 81 3.51 0.18 -5.79
C PRO A 81 4.35 1.05 -6.76
N GLY A 82 4.90 2.15 -6.28
CA GLY A 82 5.77 3.05 -7.05
C GLY A 82 5.05 3.94 -8.07
N LYS A 83 3.71 3.94 -8.11
CA LYS A 83 2.91 4.91 -8.87
C LYS A 83 2.47 6.07 -7.99
N THR A 84 2.34 7.24 -8.60
CA THR A 84 1.68 8.40 -8.00
C THR A 84 0.19 8.34 -8.32
N TYR A 85 -0.63 8.52 -7.30
CA TYR A 85 -2.07 8.67 -7.42
C TYR A 85 -2.53 9.93 -6.71
N TYR A 86 -3.64 10.48 -7.20
CA TYR A 86 -4.35 11.57 -6.57
C TYR A 86 -5.63 11.03 -5.94
N TYR A 87 -5.95 11.47 -4.73
CA TYR A 87 -7.14 11.04 -4.01
C TYR A 87 -8.01 12.23 -3.64
N GLN A 88 -9.33 12.05 -3.76
CA GLN A 88 -10.30 13.08 -3.43
C GLN A 88 -11.37 12.53 -2.49
N LEU A 89 -11.61 13.25 -1.40
CA LEU A 89 -12.69 12.96 -0.46
C LEU A 89 -13.95 13.70 -0.90
N GLU A 90 -15.08 12.99 -0.89
CA GLU A 90 -16.41 13.56 -1.06
C GLU A 90 -17.22 13.27 0.20
N GLU A 91 -17.75 14.33 0.80
CA GLU A 91 -18.77 14.23 1.83
C GLU A 91 -20.15 14.22 1.19
N VAL A 92 -21.02 13.34 1.66
CA VAL A 92 -22.44 13.28 1.30
C VAL A 92 -23.23 13.69 2.54
N GLU A 93 -24.07 14.70 2.42
CA GLU A 93 -24.97 15.16 3.47
C GLU A 93 -26.25 14.31 3.51
N LEU A 94 -26.96 14.29 4.65
CA LEU A 94 -28.29 13.68 4.79
C LEU A 94 -29.33 14.27 3.83
N SER A 95 -29.10 15.51 3.38
CA SER A 95 -29.89 16.21 2.36
C SER A 95 -29.67 15.65 0.94
N GLY A 96 -28.63 14.85 0.73
CA GLY A 96 -28.18 14.37 -0.58
C GLY A 96 -27.22 15.32 -1.30
N LYS A 97 -26.93 16.50 -0.73
CA LYS A 97 -25.89 17.40 -1.24
C LYS A 97 -24.51 16.77 -1.05
N THR A 98 -23.62 17.01 -2.00
CA THR A 98 -22.25 16.50 -1.96
C THR A 98 -21.23 17.62 -2.02
N THR A 99 -20.16 17.50 -1.24
CA THR A 99 -19.02 18.42 -1.26
C THR A 99 -17.74 17.63 -1.52
N ARG A 100 -16.99 18.01 -2.56
CA ARG A 100 -15.67 17.43 -2.85
C ARG A 100 -14.56 18.34 -2.36
N PHE A 101 -13.63 17.78 -1.62
CA PHE A 101 -12.45 18.49 -1.13
C PHE A 101 -11.33 18.51 -2.18
N PRO A 102 -10.32 19.39 -2.06
CA PRO A 102 -9.16 19.37 -2.95
C PRO A 102 -8.44 18.02 -2.93
N PRO A 103 -7.84 17.60 -4.05
CA PRO A 103 -7.15 16.33 -4.12
C PRO A 103 -5.82 16.36 -3.35
N ILE A 104 -5.44 15.20 -2.82
CA ILE A 104 -4.12 14.97 -2.24
C ILE A 104 -3.30 14.06 -3.15
N GLU A 105 -2.01 14.38 -3.32
CA GLU A 105 -1.07 13.52 -4.04
C GLU A 105 -0.44 12.51 -3.09
N MET A 106 -0.37 11.24 -3.51
CA MET A 106 0.30 10.20 -2.74
C MET A 106 1.05 9.23 -3.66
N GLN A 107 2.31 8.96 -3.31
CA GLN A 107 3.08 7.87 -3.90
C GLN A 107 2.77 6.57 -3.18
N SER A 108 2.33 5.56 -3.92
CA SER A 108 2.19 4.20 -3.39
C SER A 108 3.57 3.62 -3.10
N GLY A 109 3.70 2.87 -1.99
CA GLY A 109 4.97 2.36 -1.46
C GLY A 109 5.86 1.65 -2.49
N SER A 110 7.16 1.55 -2.21
CA SER A 110 8.11 0.99 -3.18
C SER A 110 7.93 -0.52 -3.37
N ARG A 111 7.79 -0.93 -4.63
CA ARG A 111 8.19 -2.28 -5.02
C ARG A 111 9.70 -2.36 -4.81
N LEU A 112 10.17 -3.21 -3.91
CA LEU A 112 11.60 -3.56 -3.91
C LEU A 112 11.94 -3.98 -5.35
N PRO A 113 12.97 -3.39 -5.99
CA PRO A 113 13.32 -3.77 -7.36
C PRO A 113 13.52 -5.28 -7.40
N PRO A 114 13.15 -5.98 -8.49
CA PRO A 114 13.60 -7.35 -8.69
C PRO A 114 15.12 -7.30 -8.82
N TRP A 115 15.82 -7.33 -7.69
CA TRP A 115 17.26 -7.34 -7.66
C TRP A 115 17.71 -8.52 -8.52
N PRO A 116 18.59 -8.31 -9.52
CA PRO A 116 19.20 -9.44 -10.16
C PRO A 116 19.97 -10.22 -9.09
N TRP A 117 19.91 -11.55 -9.16
CA TRP A 117 20.41 -12.49 -8.15
C TRP A 117 21.87 -12.24 -7.71
N TRP A 118 22.68 -11.56 -8.52
CA TRP A 118 24.04 -11.16 -8.18
C TRP A 118 24.13 -10.06 -7.10
N VAL A 119 23.11 -9.21 -6.91
CA VAL A 119 23.11 -8.16 -5.86
C VAL A 119 22.76 -8.74 -4.48
N VAL A 120 21.85 -9.71 -4.42
CA VAL A 120 21.49 -10.42 -3.18
C VAL A 120 22.67 -11.29 -2.69
N GLY A 121 23.44 -11.88 -3.61
CA GLY A 121 24.66 -12.62 -3.28
C GLY A 121 25.76 -11.74 -2.66
N ALA A 122 25.87 -10.48 -3.08
CA ALA A 122 26.88 -9.55 -2.55
C ALA A 122 26.66 -9.18 -1.07
N ALA A 123 25.39 -9.06 -0.62
CA ALA A 123 25.07 -8.79 0.78
C ALA A 123 25.44 -9.97 1.72
N VAL A 124 25.46 -11.20 1.21
CA VAL A 124 25.91 -12.39 1.96
C VAL A 124 27.45 -12.51 1.94
N ALA A 125 28.11 -12.04 0.88
CA ALA A 125 29.56 -12.15 0.71
C ALA A 125 30.36 -11.26 1.68
N VAL A 126 29.84 -10.10 2.09
CA VAL A 126 30.54 -9.22 3.05
C VAL A 126 30.61 -9.84 4.46
N GLY A 127 29.69 -10.74 4.81
CA GLY A 127 29.73 -11.48 6.08
C GLY A 127 30.56 -12.77 6.05
N ALA A 128 30.65 -13.45 4.90
CA ALA A 128 31.37 -14.72 4.77
C ALA A 128 32.89 -14.56 4.52
N GLY A 129 33.34 -13.39 4.06
CA GLY A 129 34.76 -13.10 3.83
C GLY A 129 35.63 -13.10 5.09
N TRP A 130 35.05 -12.87 6.26
CA TRP A 130 35.76 -12.90 7.55
C TRP A 130 35.86 -14.30 8.17
N LEU A 131 35.10 -15.30 7.70
CA LEU A 131 35.03 -16.64 8.30
C LEU A 131 35.88 -17.70 7.58
N LEU A 132 36.39 -17.45 6.38
CA LEU A 132 37.22 -18.41 5.62
C LEU A 132 38.72 -18.08 5.60
N GLY A 133 39.13 -16.95 6.18
CA GLY A 133 40.54 -16.56 6.29
C GLY A 133 41.35 -17.29 7.39
N SER A 134 40.72 -18.13 8.22
CA SER A 134 41.38 -18.81 9.35
C SER A 134 41.60 -20.31 9.16
N VAL A 135 41.25 -20.89 8.00
CA VAL A 135 41.28 -22.36 7.81
C VAL A 135 42.34 -22.85 6.82
N PHE A 136 43.06 -21.96 6.13
CA PHE A 136 44.23 -22.35 5.33
C PHE A 136 45.48 -21.58 5.75
N ARG A 137 46.14 -22.11 6.78
CA ARG A 137 47.59 -22.02 6.94
C ARG A 137 48.16 -23.43 6.80
#